data_AF-F8KZN3-F1
#
_entry.id   AF-F8KZN3-F1
#
_cell.length_a   1.000
_cell.length_b   1.000
_cell.length_c   1.000
_cell.angle_alpha   90.00
_cell.angle_beta   90.00
_cell.angle_gamma   90.00
#
_symmetry.space_group_name_H-M   'P 1'
#
loop_
_entity.id
_entity.type
_entity.pdbx_description
1 polymer ?
#
loop_
_entity_poly.entity_id
_entity_poly.type
_entity_poly.pdbx_seq_one_letter_code
_entity_poly.pdbx_strand_id
1 'polypeptide(L)'
;MSINNNRPFFRDFITDGWTKKDWALNLIPLRGIASVAYEIGSACLSSRDRTAKISEDFFKSPIQTTLKKIAQCLWVPIVACGVLKLVCFIVKACWNRCFPPANNRPREESQVIDPRAKDPCIIIPPEVVVNHIFSYLNLHELGVSRSVSRTWNQCASVPILWQSAIYREIAFSSKNWAEWNTDLVKDVDMRQEMLSLPKNIAEELRRSAFPGKSIRETHVLVRMPKGLTIKKLGELAKKYFPSNTDGYRYIWPAIVDESGDKAVDESVWLLMTKDVLQGSRSKSYSQQKNIVAELAETTGVPYQVPTTLEAATCILAEYSRSENRLFSDSPWTWTRCQENVQGFQMVVGGFAPVGLRVDYYYFDDGCLGVAALRKF
;
A
#
# COMPACT_ATOMS: atom_id res chain seq x y z
N MET A 1 24.27 -37.97 16.76
CA MET A 1 23.45 -38.21 15.54
C MET A 1 22.95 -36.85 15.04
N SER A 2 23.83 -36.14 14.34
CA SER A 2 23.70 -35.69 12.94
C SER A 2 22.55 -34.74 12.64
N ILE A 3 22.94 -33.45 12.64
CA ILE A 3 22.25 -32.31 12.06
C ILE A 3 22.34 -32.45 10.53
N ASN A 4 21.20 -32.48 9.85
CA ASN A 4 21.16 -32.51 8.39
C ASN A 4 20.83 -31.10 7.87
N ASN A 5 21.88 -30.43 7.39
CA ASN A 5 21.81 -29.20 6.62
C ASN A 5 21.37 -29.54 5.19
N ASN A 6 20.34 -28.87 4.67
CA ASN A 6 20.18 -28.75 3.23
C ASN A 6 19.48 -27.43 2.84
N ARG A 7 20.18 -26.68 2.00
CA ARG A 7 19.74 -25.52 1.22
C ARG A 7 20.46 -25.61 -0.14
N PRO A 8 19.98 -24.94 -1.20
CA PRO A 8 19.19 -25.63 -2.23
C PRO A 8 19.90 -25.70 -3.59
N PHE A 9 19.57 -26.74 -4.35
CA PHE A 9 19.78 -26.82 -5.79
C PHE A 9 18.56 -26.22 -6.48
N PHE A 10 18.74 -25.15 -7.26
CA PHE A 10 17.97 -24.91 -8.49
C PHE A 10 18.78 -23.99 -9.40
N ARG A 11 19.35 -24.61 -10.43
CA ARG A 11 19.79 -23.98 -11.68
C ARG A 11 18.92 -24.54 -12.80
N ASP A 12 18.69 -23.68 -13.78
CA ASP A 12 18.26 -23.97 -15.15
C ASP A 12 16.77 -24.25 -15.40
N PHE A 13 16.06 -23.19 -15.82
CA PHE A 13 15.01 -23.26 -16.85
C PHE A 13 14.95 -21.90 -17.59
N ILE A 14 15.56 -21.84 -18.78
CA ILE A 14 15.17 -20.94 -19.88
C ILE A 14 15.19 -21.76 -21.15
N THR A 15 14.03 -21.86 -21.80
CA THR A 15 13.70 -21.91 -23.25
C THR A 15 12.19 -22.24 -23.28
N ASP A 16 11.30 -21.34 -23.69
CA ASP A 16 10.99 -20.96 -25.08
C ASP A 16 10.39 -19.54 -25.11
N GLY A 17 10.43 -18.73 -26.17
CA GLY A 17 11.01 -18.81 -27.49
C GLY A 17 10.82 -17.43 -28.12
N TRP A 18 11.92 -16.76 -28.47
CA TRP A 18 11.94 -15.49 -29.20
C TRP A 18 13.03 -15.59 -30.26
N THR A 19 12.72 -15.21 -31.50
CA THR A 19 13.65 -15.42 -32.61
C THR A 19 14.58 -14.23 -32.80
N LYS A 20 15.75 -14.46 -33.39
CA LYS A 20 16.75 -13.42 -33.72
C LYS A 20 16.22 -12.31 -34.64
N LYS A 21 15.05 -12.48 -35.27
CA LYS A 21 14.37 -11.45 -36.08
C LYS A 21 13.62 -10.41 -35.24
N ASP A 22 13.29 -10.72 -33.99
CA ASP A 22 12.56 -9.82 -33.09
C ASP A 22 13.47 -8.72 -32.49
N TRP A 23 14.80 -8.90 -32.58
CA TRP A 23 15.79 -7.93 -32.12
C TRP A 23 16.07 -6.77 -33.09
N ALA A 24 15.72 -6.92 -34.37
CA ALA A 24 16.19 -6.01 -35.41
C ALA A 24 15.29 -4.77 -35.65
N LEU A 25 14.07 -4.73 -35.10
CA LEU A 25 13.08 -3.70 -35.45
C LEU A 25 12.75 -2.68 -34.35
N ASN A 26 13.32 -2.78 -33.14
CA ASN A 26 12.97 -1.87 -32.02
C ASN A 26 14.15 -1.31 -31.19
N LEU A 27 15.41 -1.43 -31.65
CA LEU A 27 16.58 -0.94 -30.89
C LEU A 27 17.28 0.31 -31.47
N ILE A 28 16.67 0.97 -32.44
CA ILE A 28 17.21 2.18 -33.08
C ILE A 28 16.49 3.44 -32.55
N PRO A 29 16.35 3.62 -31.22
CA PRO A 29 16.69 4.95 -30.70
C PRO A 29 17.37 4.95 -29.31
N LEU A 30 17.53 3.80 -28.63
CA LEU A 30 17.97 3.78 -27.24
C LEU A 30 19.49 3.94 -27.06
N ARG A 31 20.31 3.55 -28.04
CA ARG A 31 21.77 3.79 -28.00
C ARG A 31 22.14 5.27 -28.10
N GLY A 32 21.34 6.09 -28.79
CA GLY A 32 21.59 7.53 -28.89
C GLY A 32 21.33 8.28 -27.58
N ILE A 33 20.27 7.92 -26.87
CA ILE A 33 19.87 8.60 -25.63
C ILE A 33 20.83 8.29 -24.48
N ALA A 34 21.29 7.03 -24.37
CA ALA A 34 22.28 6.64 -23.36
C ALA A 34 23.66 7.29 -23.60
N SER A 35 24.07 7.44 -24.87
CA SER A 35 25.33 8.12 -25.23
C SER A 35 25.30 9.61 -24.89
N VAL A 36 24.17 10.29 -25.17
CA VAL A 36 24.01 11.72 -24.84
C VAL A 36 23.93 11.96 -23.33
N ALA A 37 23.23 11.09 -22.58
CA ALA A 37 23.18 11.19 -21.12
C ALA A 37 24.55 10.93 -20.47
N TYR A 38 25.33 10.00 -21.02
CA TYR A 38 26.70 9.71 -20.56
C TYR A 38 27.67 10.86 -20.86
N GLU A 39 27.60 11.46 -22.05
CA GLU A 39 28.43 12.62 -22.41
C GLU A 39 28.08 13.87 -21.59
N ILE A 40 26.80 14.14 -21.32
CA ILE A 40 26.37 15.23 -20.45
C ILE A 40 26.84 15.00 -19.00
N GLY A 41 26.76 13.76 -18.52
CA GLY A 41 27.28 13.39 -17.19
C GLY A 41 28.81 13.52 -17.10
N SER A 42 29.54 13.11 -18.14
CA SER A 42 31.00 13.15 -18.18
C SER A 42 31.55 14.58 -18.34
N ALA A 43 30.87 15.44 -19.10
CA ALA A 43 31.23 16.85 -19.26
C ALA A 43 30.98 17.67 -17.98
N CYS A 44 29.99 17.31 -17.16
CA CYS A 44 29.73 17.97 -15.88
C CYS A 44 30.70 17.55 -14.77
N LEU A 45 31.37 16.39 -14.91
CA LEU A 45 32.29 15.84 -13.92
C LEU A 45 33.77 16.22 -14.17
N SER A 46 34.11 16.72 -15.36
CA SER A 46 35.47 17.16 -15.67
C SER A 46 35.53 18.66 -15.99
N SER A 47 36.29 19.39 -15.16
CA SER A 47 36.76 20.78 -15.35
C SER A 47 35.79 21.93 -15.00
N ARG A 48 36.18 22.68 -13.96
CA ARG A 48 35.48 23.85 -13.41
C ARG A 48 35.72 25.17 -14.16
N ASP A 49 36.51 25.20 -15.24
CA ASP A 49 37.01 26.47 -15.83
C ASP A 49 36.81 26.64 -17.35
N ARG A 50 35.89 25.92 -18.01
CA ARG A 50 35.64 26.09 -19.47
C ARG A 50 34.20 26.37 -19.89
N THR A 51 33.34 26.81 -18.98
CA THR A 51 31.90 26.97 -19.24
C THR A 51 31.55 28.21 -20.06
N ALA A 52 32.42 29.22 -20.16
CA ALA A 52 32.10 30.46 -20.88
C ALA A 52 32.32 30.36 -22.41
N LYS A 53 33.22 29.49 -22.89
CA LYS A 53 33.60 29.44 -24.32
C LYS A 53 32.86 28.36 -25.11
N ILE A 54 32.39 27.31 -24.44
CA ILE A 54 31.60 26.23 -25.08
C ILE A 54 30.17 26.69 -25.36
N SER A 55 29.63 27.65 -24.60
CA SER A 55 28.26 28.16 -24.84
C SER A 55 28.16 29.00 -26.12
N GLU A 56 29.21 29.67 -26.59
CA GLU A 56 29.12 30.46 -27.83
C GLU A 56 29.22 29.60 -29.09
N ASP A 57 30.03 28.55 -29.08
CA ASP A 57 30.23 27.67 -30.25
C ASP A 57 29.12 26.61 -30.37
N PHE A 58 28.53 26.19 -29.25
CA PHE A 58 27.38 25.27 -29.26
C PHE A 58 26.11 25.92 -29.85
N PHE A 59 25.98 27.25 -29.76
CA PHE A 59 24.83 27.99 -30.29
C PHE A 59 24.86 28.22 -31.81
N LYS A 60 25.93 27.83 -32.51
CA LYS A 60 26.08 28.01 -33.97
C LYS A 60 26.02 26.71 -34.78
N SER A 61 25.69 25.57 -34.16
CA SER A 61 25.76 24.24 -34.78
C SER A 61 24.52 23.84 -35.61
N PRO A 62 24.68 23.13 -36.75
CA PRO A 62 23.60 22.52 -37.55
C PRO A 62 22.66 21.58 -36.76
N ILE A 63 23.08 21.13 -35.59
CA ILE A 63 22.31 20.27 -34.66
C ILE A 63 21.00 20.94 -34.21
N GLN A 64 20.92 22.28 -34.19
CA GLN A 64 19.69 22.99 -33.84
C GLN A 64 18.54 22.76 -34.81
N THR A 65 18.82 22.53 -36.10
CA THR A 65 17.76 22.38 -37.11
C THR A 65 17.13 21.00 -37.02
N THR A 66 17.93 19.99 -36.66
CA THR A 66 17.47 18.62 -36.38
C THR A 66 16.74 18.54 -35.04
N LEU A 67 17.23 19.22 -33.99
CA LEU A 67 16.55 19.28 -32.69
C LEU A 67 15.25 20.10 -32.73
N LYS A 68 15.17 21.18 -33.52
CA LYS A 68 13.91 21.91 -33.76
C LYS A 68 12.87 21.04 -34.48
N LYS A 69 13.28 20.23 -35.47
CA LYS A 69 12.39 19.29 -36.17
C LYS A 69 11.91 18.16 -35.25
N ILE A 70 12.78 17.64 -34.38
CA ILE A 70 12.40 16.63 -33.37
C ILE A 70 11.49 17.24 -32.29
N ALA A 71 11.75 18.47 -31.85
CA ALA A 71 10.94 19.19 -30.86
C ALA A 71 9.56 19.60 -31.40
N GLN A 72 9.43 19.88 -32.69
CA GLN A 72 8.14 20.15 -33.34
C GLN A 72 7.28 18.88 -33.54
N CYS A 73 7.88 17.70 -33.58
CA CYS A 73 7.16 16.42 -33.70
C CYS A 73 6.79 15.79 -32.35
N LEU A 74 7.35 16.26 -31.24
CA LEU A 74 7.18 15.65 -29.91
C LEU A 74 6.91 16.72 -28.83
N TRP A 75 5.79 17.42 -28.96
CA TRP A 75 5.26 18.23 -27.86
C TRP A 75 3.93 17.62 -27.39
N VAL A 76 3.99 16.94 -26.24
CA VAL A 76 3.46 17.42 -24.95
C VAL A 76 3.67 16.41 -23.79
N PRO A 77 3.84 15.07 -23.95
CA PRO A 77 4.02 14.21 -22.76
C PRO A 77 5.47 14.05 -22.25
N ILE A 78 6.47 14.07 -23.14
CA ILE A 78 7.81 13.53 -22.81
C ILE A 78 8.67 14.53 -22.02
N VAL A 79 8.62 15.83 -22.35
CA VAL A 79 9.41 16.87 -21.67
C VAL A 79 8.92 17.09 -20.23
N ALA A 80 7.60 17.03 -20.00
CA ALA A 80 7.02 17.14 -18.66
C ALA A 80 7.48 15.98 -17.75
N CYS A 81 7.56 14.76 -18.26
CA CYS A 81 7.96 13.59 -17.49
C CYS A 81 9.45 13.63 -17.09
N GLY A 82 10.32 14.11 -17.99
CA GLY A 82 11.76 14.27 -17.72
C GLY A 82 12.04 15.36 -16.67
N VAL A 83 11.35 16.51 -16.78
CA VAL A 83 11.49 17.62 -15.83
C VAL A 83 10.97 17.21 -14.44
N LEU A 84 9.84 16.50 -14.36
CA LEU A 84 9.31 16.05 -13.07
C LEU A 84 10.24 15.07 -12.36
N LYS A 85 10.81 14.10 -13.10
CA LYS A 85 11.80 13.15 -12.53
C LYS A 85 13.06 13.87 -12.06
N LEU A 86 13.53 14.86 -12.80
CA LEU A 86 14.68 15.67 -12.42
C LEU A 86 14.38 16.52 -11.19
N VAL A 87 13.19 17.13 -11.10
CA VAL A 87 12.76 17.88 -9.92
C VAL A 87 12.62 16.96 -8.71
N CYS A 88 12.00 15.78 -8.83
CA CYS A 88 11.95 14.79 -7.74
C CYS A 88 13.34 14.33 -7.32
N PHE A 89 14.27 14.15 -8.27
CA PHE A 89 15.66 13.80 -7.97
C PHE A 89 16.38 14.94 -7.25
N ILE A 90 16.23 16.18 -7.70
CA ILE A 90 16.81 17.36 -7.06
C ILE A 90 16.23 17.54 -5.66
N VAL A 91 14.90 17.41 -5.49
CA VAL A 91 14.26 17.50 -4.17
C VAL A 91 14.75 16.37 -3.28
N LYS A 92 14.85 15.13 -3.76
CA LYS A 92 15.36 13.99 -2.97
C LYS A 92 16.84 14.14 -2.64
N ALA A 93 17.63 14.72 -3.54
CA ALA A 93 19.03 15.02 -3.31
C ALA A 93 19.22 16.17 -2.31
N CYS A 94 18.44 17.25 -2.44
CA CYS A 94 18.38 18.35 -1.46
C CYS A 94 17.91 17.84 -0.10
N TRP A 95 16.89 16.99 -0.08
CA TRP A 95 16.37 16.35 1.12
C TRP A 95 17.43 15.48 1.81
N ASN A 96 18.07 14.56 1.08
CA ASN A 96 19.12 13.71 1.62
C ASN A 96 20.37 14.50 2.05
N ARG A 97 20.60 15.65 1.42
CA ARG A 97 21.70 16.56 1.77
C ARG A 97 21.41 17.35 3.04
N CYS A 98 20.18 17.82 3.23
CA CYS A 98 19.75 18.52 4.44
C CYS A 98 19.51 17.56 5.61
N PHE A 99 19.16 16.29 5.33
CA PHE A 99 18.77 15.30 6.34
C PHE A 99 19.37 13.91 6.02
N PRO A 100 20.67 13.69 6.26
CA PRO A 100 21.30 12.40 5.99
C PRO A 100 20.76 11.31 6.94
N PRO A 101 20.60 10.05 6.46
CA PRO A 101 20.17 8.94 7.31
C PRO A 101 21.18 8.68 8.44
N ALA A 102 20.66 8.30 9.61
CA ALA A 102 21.42 8.24 10.88
C ALA A 102 22.71 7.39 10.83
N ASN A 103 22.77 6.38 9.96
CA ASN A 103 23.90 5.45 9.85
C ASN A 103 25.02 5.94 8.93
N ASN A 104 24.81 7.04 8.19
CA ASN A 104 25.78 7.64 7.27
C ASN A 104 26.17 9.07 7.72
N ARG A 105 26.20 9.36 9.02
CA ARG A 105 26.77 10.64 9.47
C ARG A 105 28.29 10.57 9.26
N PRO A 106 28.87 11.38 8.36
CA PRO A 106 30.31 11.58 8.36
C PRO A 106 30.70 12.18 9.71
N ARG A 107 31.95 11.94 10.16
CA ARG A 107 32.58 12.76 11.21
C ARG A 107 32.30 14.24 10.92
N GLU A 108 32.05 15.03 11.96
CA GLU A 108 31.72 16.46 11.95
C GLU A 108 32.69 17.32 11.10
N GLU A 109 32.62 17.19 9.79
CA GLU A 109 33.01 18.23 8.86
C GLU A 109 31.77 19.10 8.72
N SER A 110 31.85 20.30 9.31
CA SER A 110 30.86 21.36 9.25
C SER A 110 30.41 21.56 7.81
N GLN A 111 29.21 21.05 7.49
CA GLN A 111 28.61 21.30 6.19
C GLN A 111 28.41 22.81 6.07
N VAL A 112 29.13 23.43 5.14
CA VAL A 112 28.95 24.83 4.77
C VAL A 112 27.57 24.95 4.13
N ILE A 113 26.58 25.35 4.92
CA ILE A 113 25.25 25.71 4.42
C ILE A 113 25.44 26.98 3.58
N ASP A 114 25.12 26.93 2.29
CA ASP A 114 25.13 28.12 1.45
C ASP A 114 24.05 29.08 1.97
N PRO A 115 24.43 30.26 2.53
CA PRO A 115 23.46 31.21 3.08
C PRO A 115 22.52 31.79 2.01
N ARG A 116 22.78 31.53 0.71
CA ARG A 116 21.93 31.95 -0.40
C ARG A 116 20.88 30.92 -0.79
N ALA A 117 20.95 29.69 -0.27
CA ALA A 117 19.96 28.66 -0.55
C ALA A 117 18.61 29.05 0.08
N LYS A 118 17.63 29.37 -0.77
CA LYS A 118 16.26 29.67 -0.34
C LYS A 118 15.45 28.38 -0.23
N ASP A 119 14.58 28.30 0.78
CA ASP A 119 13.68 27.16 0.99
C ASP A 119 12.75 26.97 -0.23
N PRO A 120 12.74 25.79 -0.88
CA PRO A 120 11.87 25.51 -2.01
C PRO A 120 10.38 25.78 -1.74
N CYS A 121 9.91 25.55 -0.51
CA CYS A 121 8.52 25.82 -0.13
C CYS A 121 8.18 27.31 -0.03
N ILE A 122 9.19 28.20 -0.06
CA ILE A 122 8.99 29.66 -0.11
C ILE A 122 8.97 30.16 -1.55
N ILE A 123 9.75 29.54 -2.44
CA ILE A 123 9.93 30.03 -3.82
C ILE A 123 8.90 29.42 -4.77
N ILE A 124 8.52 28.16 -4.55
CA ILE A 124 7.64 27.40 -5.44
C ILE A 124 6.18 27.62 -5.00
N PRO A 125 5.23 27.82 -5.94
CA PRO A 125 3.81 27.90 -5.59
C PRO A 125 3.35 26.69 -4.75
N PRO A 126 2.59 26.90 -3.66
CA PRO A 126 2.17 25.81 -2.78
C PRO A 126 1.45 24.67 -3.49
N GLU A 127 0.68 24.96 -4.54
CA GLU A 127 -0.03 23.95 -5.33
C GLU A 127 0.94 23.00 -6.03
N VAL A 128 2.09 23.51 -6.49
CA VAL A 128 3.13 22.70 -7.13
C VAL A 128 3.85 21.86 -6.08
N VAL A 129 4.17 22.44 -4.92
CA VAL A 129 4.79 21.70 -3.81
C VAL A 129 3.88 20.55 -3.37
N VAL A 130 2.60 20.83 -3.11
CA VAL A 130 1.64 19.82 -2.65
C VAL A 130 1.41 18.76 -3.73
N ASN A 131 1.01 19.16 -4.95
CA ASN A 131 0.55 18.20 -5.96
C ASN A 131 1.67 17.46 -6.69
N HIS A 132 2.85 18.05 -6.82
CA HIS A 132 3.94 17.47 -7.63
C HIS A 132 5.17 17.06 -6.83
N ILE A 133 5.31 17.50 -5.58
CA ILE A 133 6.45 17.14 -4.74
C ILE A 133 5.98 16.26 -3.59
N PHE A 134 5.10 16.78 -2.73
CA PHE A 134 4.68 16.09 -1.52
C PHE A 134 3.74 14.91 -1.79
N SER A 135 3.04 14.90 -2.92
CA SER A 135 2.19 13.78 -3.34
C SER A 135 2.96 12.46 -3.49
N TYR A 136 4.28 12.52 -3.72
CA TYR A 136 5.16 11.36 -3.83
C TYR A 136 5.78 10.91 -2.50
N LEU A 137 5.63 11.69 -1.44
CA LEU A 137 6.18 11.37 -0.13
C LEU A 137 5.38 10.27 0.55
N ASN A 138 6.07 9.43 1.31
CA ASN A 138 5.44 8.43 2.18
C ASN A 138 4.96 9.03 3.50
N LEU A 139 4.24 8.26 4.32
CA LEU A 139 3.69 8.74 5.60
C LEU A 139 4.75 9.26 6.56
N HIS A 140 5.91 8.60 6.62
CA HIS A 140 7.01 9.01 7.48
C HIS A 140 7.63 10.32 6.98
N GLU A 141 7.89 10.43 5.67
CA GLU A 141 8.44 11.64 5.03
C GLU A 141 7.50 12.84 5.18
N LEU A 142 6.18 12.64 5.06
CA LEU A 142 5.18 13.68 5.34
C LEU A 142 5.21 14.10 6.82
N GLY A 143 5.37 13.15 7.73
CA GLY A 143 5.53 13.42 9.16
C GLY A 143 6.78 14.26 9.46
N VAL A 144 7.93 13.89 8.89
CA VAL A 144 9.18 14.65 9.02
C VAL A 144 9.04 16.05 8.40
N SER A 145 8.42 16.14 7.22
CA SER A 145 8.17 17.40 6.52
C SER A 145 7.42 18.42 7.39
N ARG A 146 6.46 17.97 8.21
CA ARG A 146 5.72 18.85 9.12
C ARG A 146 6.59 19.50 10.22
N SER A 147 7.73 18.91 10.52
CA SER A 147 8.64 19.39 11.56
C SER A 147 9.75 20.31 11.05
N VAL A 148 9.82 20.56 9.73
CA VAL A 148 10.90 21.37 9.12
C VAL A 148 10.70 22.87 9.35
N SER A 149 9.55 23.42 8.97
CA SER A 149 9.21 24.84 9.13
C SER A 149 7.70 25.05 9.13
N ARG A 150 7.22 26.27 9.47
CA ARG A 150 5.77 26.58 9.42
C ARG A 150 5.19 26.41 8.02
N THR A 151 5.90 26.85 6.99
CA THR A 151 5.46 26.74 5.59
C THR A 151 5.41 25.28 5.14
N TRP A 152 6.43 24.50 5.49
CA TRP A 152 6.44 23.06 5.23
C TRP A 152 5.30 22.34 5.95
N ASN A 153 5.02 22.69 7.20
CA ASN A 153 3.89 22.13 7.94
C ASN A 153 2.56 22.44 7.26
N GLN A 154 2.35 23.66 6.76
CA GLN A 154 1.14 24.02 6.02
C GLN A 154 0.99 23.16 4.75
N CYS A 155 2.06 23.00 3.97
CA CYS A 155 2.04 22.18 2.75
C CYS A 155 1.87 20.67 3.05
N ALA A 156 2.57 20.15 4.06
CA ALA A 156 2.56 18.73 4.42
C ALA A 156 1.30 18.33 5.22
N SER A 157 0.53 19.28 5.75
CA SER A 157 -0.71 19.00 6.47
C SER A 157 -1.95 18.96 5.57
N VAL A 158 -1.80 19.11 4.25
CA VAL A 158 -2.96 19.03 3.34
C VAL A 158 -3.56 17.61 3.37
N PRO A 159 -4.86 17.44 3.69
CA PRO A 159 -5.46 16.12 3.92
C PRO A 159 -5.29 15.12 2.76
N ILE A 160 -5.37 15.60 1.51
CA ILE A 160 -5.26 14.73 0.32
C ILE A 160 -3.91 14.01 0.22
N LEU A 161 -2.83 14.62 0.72
CA LEU A 161 -1.51 13.99 0.76
C LEU A 161 -1.50 12.78 1.67
N TRP A 162 -2.09 12.93 2.86
CA TRP A 162 -2.19 11.86 3.84
C TRP A 162 -3.15 10.76 3.38
N GLN A 163 -4.30 11.11 2.81
CA GLN A 163 -5.20 10.13 2.20
C GLN A 163 -4.48 9.31 1.11
N SER A 164 -3.74 9.98 0.22
CA SER A 164 -2.99 9.31 -0.84
C SER A 164 -1.88 8.41 -0.29
N ALA A 165 -1.12 8.86 0.71
CA ALA A 165 -0.08 8.05 1.34
C ALA A 165 -0.67 6.84 2.09
N ILE A 166 -1.78 7.02 2.83
CA ILE A 166 -2.50 5.93 3.51
C ILE A 166 -3.04 4.91 2.50
N TYR A 167 -3.64 5.38 1.42
CA TYR A 167 -4.16 4.53 0.34
C TYR A 167 -3.06 3.65 -0.26
N ARG A 168 -1.85 4.19 -0.44
CA ARG A 168 -0.71 3.46 -1.03
C ARG A 168 0.00 2.52 -0.07
N GLU A 169 0.14 2.90 1.20
CA GLU A 169 1.02 2.20 2.15
C GLU A 169 0.29 1.32 3.16
N ILE A 170 -0.94 1.68 3.52
CA ILE A 170 -1.68 1.03 4.61
C ILE A 170 -2.88 0.26 4.07
N ALA A 171 -3.66 0.89 3.19
CA ALA A 171 -4.91 0.33 2.72
C ALA A 171 -4.69 -0.86 1.78
N PHE A 172 -5.46 -1.93 1.95
CA PHE A 172 -5.62 -2.96 0.93
C PHE A 172 -6.68 -2.48 -0.07
N SER A 173 -6.22 -1.92 -1.18
CA SER A 173 -7.03 -1.16 -2.15
C SER A 173 -7.34 -1.97 -3.42
N SER A 174 -8.04 -1.37 -4.38
CA SER A 174 -8.25 -1.96 -5.71
C SER A 174 -6.95 -2.31 -6.42
N LYS A 175 -5.85 -1.59 -6.15
CA LYS A 175 -4.52 -1.97 -6.66
C LYS A 175 -4.10 -3.36 -6.16
N ASN A 176 -4.35 -3.67 -4.89
CA ASN A 176 -4.01 -4.98 -4.31
C ASN A 176 -4.94 -6.08 -4.84
N TRP A 177 -6.24 -5.78 -4.98
CA TRP A 177 -7.19 -6.72 -5.59
C TRP A 177 -6.87 -7.04 -7.05
N ALA A 178 -6.32 -6.10 -7.82
CA ALA A 178 -5.89 -6.35 -9.19
C ALA A 178 -4.82 -7.45 -9.28
N GLU A 179 -3.99 -7.62 -8.24
CA GLU A 179 -2.98 -8.69 -8.17
C GLU A 179 -3.62 -10.06 -7.91
N TRP A 180 -4.84 -10.09 -7.36
CA TRP A 180 -5.62 -11.30 -7.13
C TRP A 180 -6.47 -11.63 -8.35
N ASN A 181 -7.22 -10.65 -8.86
CA ASN A 181 -8.08 -10.78 -10.02
C ASN A 181 -8.43 -9.38 -10.57
N THR A 182 -8.03 -9.11 -11.80
CA THR A 182 -8.26 -7.83 -12.46
C THR A 182 -9.74 -7.55 -12.74
N ASP A 183 -10.57 -8.57 -12.92
CA ASP A 183 -12.00 -8.40 -13.23
C ASP A 183 -12.80 -7.85 -12.04
N LEU A 184 -12.30 -8.02 -10.81
CA LEU A 184 -12.93 -7.44 -9.63
C LEU A 184 -12.84 -5.92 -9.58
N VAL A 185 -11.87 -5.34 -10.29
CA VAL A 185 -11.53 -3.92 -10.17
C VAL A 185 -11.37 -3.22 -11.53
N LYS A 186 -11.76 -3.88 -12.62
CA LYS A 186 -11.61 -3.36 -13.99
C LYS A 186 -12.30 -2.02 -14.23
N ASP A 187 -13.44 -1.79 -13.55
CA ASP A 187 -14.26 -0.60 -13.69
C ASP A 187 -14.04 0.42 -12.55
N VAL A 188 -13.00 0.22 -11.73
CA VAL A 188 -12.73 1.08 -10.57
C VAL A 188 -11.78 2.22 -10.95
N ASP A 189 -12.27 3.47 -10.85
CA ASP A 189 -11.41 4.64 -10.85
C ASP A 189 -10.65 4.71 -9.51
N MET A 190 -9.36 4.37 -9.54
CA MET A 190 -8.49 4.38 -8.35
C MET A 190 -8.40 5.75 -7.67
N ARG A 191 -8.54 6.85 -8.43
CA ARG A 191 -8.52 8.20 -7.86
C ARG A 191 -9.81 8.44 -7.08
N GLN A 192 -10.96 8.06 -7.63
CA GLN A 192 -12.24 8.18 -6.92
C GLN A 192 -12.29 7.27 -5.70
N GLU A 193 -11.77 6.04 -5.80
CA GLU A 193 -11.65 5.15 -4.65
C GLU A 193 -10.78 5.75 -3.53
N MET A 194 -9.62 6.31 -3.87
CA MET A 194 -8.76 7.00 -2.91
C MET A 194 -9.48 8.18 -2.26
N LEU A 195 -10.26 8.95 -3.05
CA LEU A 195 -11.05 10.07 -2.55
C LEU A 195 -12.25 9.63 -1.69
N SER A 196 -12.70 8.39 -1.82
CA SER A 196 -13.76 7.81 -1.00
C SER A 196 -13.29 7.37 0.39
N LEU A 197 -11.97 7.37 0.65
CA LEU A 197 -11.46 7.27 2.02
C LEU A 197 -11.92 8.49 2.84
N PRO A 198 -12.23 8.33 4.14
CA PRO A 198 -12.56 9.45 5.00
C PRO A 198 -11.48 10.53 4.98
N LYS A 199 -11.87 11.81 4.91
CA LYS A 199 -10.93 12.94 4.89
C LYS A 199 -10.05 13.02 6.14
N ASN A 200 -10.58 12.55 7.26
CA ASN A 200 -9.90 12.50 8.57
C ASN A 200 -9.23 11.15 8.85
N ILE A 201 -9.04 10.28 7.85
CA ILE A 201 -8.50 8.93 8.08
C ILE A 201 -7.11 8.96 8.73
N ALA A 202 -6.30 9.99 8.46
CA ALA A 202 -4.99 10.15 9.07
C ALA A 202 -5.07 10.41 10.58
N GLU A 203 -6.02 11.24 11.01
CA GLU A 203 -6.31 11.49 12.42
C GLU A 203 -6.86 10.22 13.06
N GLU A 204 -7.83 9.56 12.43
CA GLU A 204 -8.43 8.31 12.92
C GLU A 204 -7.38 7.22 13.14
N LEU A 205 -6.48 6.98 12.16
CA LEU A 205 -5.44 5.97 12.31
C LEU A 205 -4.40 6.29 13.40
N ARG A 206 -4.24 7.56 13.79
CA ARG A 206 -3.37 7.98 14.89
C ARG A 206 -4.06 7.91 16.26
N ARG A 207 -5.39 7.92 16.31
CA ARG A 207 -6.14 7.78 17.57
C ARG A 207 -5.84 6.44 18.22
N SER A 208 -5.98 6.40 19.53
CA SER A 208 -5.86 5.19 20.32
C SER A 208 -7.24 4.57 20.52
N ALA A 209 -7.42 3.32 20.10
CA ALA A 209 -8.59 2.50 20.47
C ALA A 209 -8.26 1.55 21.64
N PHE A 210 -6.98 1.33 21.92
CA PHE A 210 -6.49 0.42 22.96
C PHE A 210 -5.33 1.08 23.71
N PRO A 211 -5.19 0.87 25.03
CA PRO A 211 -4.12 1.51 25.80
C PRO A 211 -2.73 1.37 25.16
N GLY A 212 -2.12 2.52 24.85
CA GLY A 212 -0.77 2.60 24.28
C GLY A 212 -0.62 2.18 22.82
N LYS A 213 -1.71 1.89 22.08
CA LYS A 213 -1.63 1.49 20.66
C LYS A 213 -2.56 2.31 19.79
N SER A 214 -2.03 2.77 18.66
CA SER A 214 -2.80 3.46 17.63
C SER A 214 -3.73 2.50 16.87
N ILE A 215 -4.77 3.04 16.25
CA ILE A 215 -5.64 2.29 15.34
C ILE A 215 -4.83 1.69 14.19
N ARG A 216 -3.87 2.42 13.63
CA ARG A 216 -2.94 1.91 12.59
C ARG A 216 -2.26 0.60 12.99
N GLU A 217 -1.84 0.47 14.24
CA GLU A 217 -1.13 -0.72 14.72
C GLU A 217 -2.09 -1.89 14.94
N THR A 218 -3.30 -1.58 15.39
CA THR A 218 -4.28 -2.57 15.87
C THR A 218 -5.33 -2.98 14.84
N HIS A 219 -5.45 -2.27 13.72
CA HIS A 219 -6.48 -2.52 12.70
C HIS A 219 -5.89 -2.76 11.30
N VAL A 220 -6.64 -3.50 10.48
CA VAL A 220 -6.43 -3.62 9.04
C VAL A 220 -7.46 -2.77 8.31
N LEU A 221 -7.01 -2.01 7.30
CA LEU A 221 -7.86 -1.16 6.46
C LEU A 221 -7.98 -1.80 5.07
N VAL A 222 -9.19 -2.21 4.69
CA VAL A 222 -9.44 -2.97 3.46
C VAL A 222 -10.58 -2.37 2.67
N ARG A 223 -10.40 -2.19 1.36
CA ARG A 223 -11.49 -1.95 0.42
C ARG A 223 -12.14 -3.29 0.11
N MET A 224 -13.39 -3.51 0.49
CA MET A 224 -14.13 -4.67 0.01
C MET A 224 -14.82 -4.30 -1.32
N PRO A 225 -14.51 -4.98 -2.45
CA PRO A 225 -15.09 -4.65 -3.74
C PRO A 225 -16.54 -5.14 -3.85
N LYS A 226 -17.36 -4.38 -4.58
CA LYS A 226 -18.71 -4.77 -5.03
C LYS A 226 -18.65 -6.12 -5.76
N GLY A 227 -19.66 -6.95 -5.55
CA GLY A 227 -19.76 -8.25 -6.21
C GLY A 227 -18.85 -9.32 -5.61
N LEU A 228 -18.09 -9.02 -4.55
CA LEU A 228 -17.38 -10.05 -3.80
C LEU A 228 -18.39 -10.94 -3.06
N THR A 229 -18.17 -12.24 -3.11
CA THR A 229 -18.93 -13.26 -2.37
C THR A 229 -17.94 -14.13 -1.59
N ILE A 230 -18.41 -14.95 -0.64
CA ILE A 230 -17.52 -15.87 0.09
C ILE A 230 -16.96 -16.94 -0.83
N LYS A 231 -17.75 -17.48 -1.79
CA LYS A 231 -17.23 -18.41 -2.80
C LYS A 231 -16.15 -17.76 -3.65
N LYS A 232 -16.40 -16.54 -4.16
CA LYS A 232 -15.43 -15.82 -4.99
C LYS A 232 -14.16 -15.51 -4.21
N LEU A 233 -14.26 -15.14 -2.94
CA LEU A 233 -13.09 -14.93 -2.07
C LEU A 233 -12.26 -16.21 -1.91
N GLY A 234 -12.92 -17.35 -1.71
CA GLY A 234 -12.27 -18.67 -1.67
C GLY A 234 -11.52 -19.00 -2.96
N GLU A 235 -12.17 -18.81 -4.12
CA GLU A 235 -11.53 -19.01 -5.43
C GLU A 235 -10.24 -18.19 -5.59
N LEU A 236 -10.25 -16.94 -5.13
CA LEU A 236 -9.04 -16.11 -5.18
C LEU A 236 -7.97 -16.60 -4.20
N ALA A 237 -8.39 -17.06 -3.01
CA ALA A 237 -7.49 -17.56 -1.98
C ALA A 237 -6.72 -18.82 -2.43
N LYS A 238 -7.21 -19.57 -3.43
CA LYS A 238 -6.49 -20.70 -4.05
C LYS A 238 -5.10 -20.32 -4.57
N LYS A 239 -4.89 -19.04 -4.94
CA LYS A 239 -3.55 -18.53 -5.30
C LYS A 239 -2.52 -18.78 -4.19
N TYR A 240 -2.94 -18.71 -2.94
CA TYR A 240 -2.10 -18.93 -1.76
C TYR A 240 -2.23 -20.35 -1.19
N PHE A 241 -3.40 -20.98 -1.40
CA PHE A 241 -3.70 -22.30 -0.87
C PHE A 241 -4.19 -23.27 -1.98
N PRO A 242 -3.33 -23.60 -2.96
CA PRO A 242 -3.75 -24.35 -4.16
C PRO A 242 -4.16 -25.80 -3.85
N SER A 243 -3.75 -26.35 -2.70
CA SER A 243 -4.16 -27.68 -2.25
C SER A 243 -5.61 -27.75 -1.76
N ASN A 244 -6.26 -26.61 -1.55
CA ASN A 244 -7.61 -26.55 -1.01
C ASN A 244 -8.63 -26.34 -2.12
N THR A 245 -9.60 -27.24 -2.23
CA THR A 245 -10.64 -27.21 -3.26
C THR A 245 -11.45 -25.91 -3.28
N ASP A 246 -11.66 -25.28 -2.12
CA ASP A 246 -12.42 -24.03 -1.99
C ASP A 246 -11.54 -22.82 -1.65
N GLY A 247 -10.20 -22.99 -1.63
CA GLY A 247 -9.23 -21.99 -1.16
C GLY A 247 -9.21 -21.75 0.35
N TYR A 248 -10.14 -22.35 1.09
CA TYR A 248 -10.16 -22.38 2.55
C TYR A 248 -9.57 -23.68 3.09
N ARG A 249 -8.97 -23.65 4.28
CA ARG A 249 -8.62 -24.88 5.02
C ARG A 249 -9.87 -25.70 5.30
N TYR A 250 -10.97 -25.00 5.60
CA TYR A 250 -12.29 -25.55 5.80
C TYR A 250 -13.31 -24.42 5.67
N ILE A 251 -14.39 -24.66 4.94
CA ILE A 251 -15.58 -23.81 4.92
C ILE A 251 -16.79 -24.71 5.18
N TRP A 252 -17.59 -24.39 6.19
CA TRP A 252 -18.75 -25.20 6.54
C TRP A 252 -19.79 -25.20 5.39
N PRO A 253 -20.26 -26.36 4.89
CA PRO A 253 -21.13 -26.40 3.72
C PRO A 253 -22.40 -25.54 3.83
N ALA A 254 -23.02 -25.46 5.01
CA ALA A 254 -24.23 -24.66 5.19
C ALA A 254 -24.01 -23.16 4.93
N ILE A 255 -22.81 -22.61 5.19
CA ILE A 255 -22.54 -21.21 4.84
C ILE A 255 -22.39 -21.02 3.33
N VAL A 256 -21.87 -22.03 2.63
CA VAL A 256 -21.75 -22.02 1.17
C VAL A 256 -23.12 -22.06 0.52
N ASP A 257 -24.04 -22.85 1.08
CA ASP A 257 -25.41 -22.97 0.59
C ASP A 257 -26.24 -21.70 0.87
N GLU A 258 -26.17 -21.16 2.08
CA GLU A 258 -27.00 -20.03 2.48
C GLU A 258 -26.45 -18.65 2.08
N SER A 259 -25.12 -18.52 2.02
CA SER A 259 -24.45 -17.21 1.85
C SER A 259 -23.29 -17.24 0.85
N GLY A 260 -23.04 -18.39 0.20
CA GLY A 260 -21.99 -18.59 -0.79
C GLY A 260 -21.95 -17.54 -1.89
N ASP A 261 -23.14 -17.22 -2.40
CA ASP A 261 -23.37 -16.36 -3.57
C ASP A 261 -23.91 -14.96 -3.20
N LYS A 262 -24.05 -14.64 -1.90
CA LYS A 262 -24.49 -13.32 -1.46
C LYS A 262 -23.39 -12.30 -1.75
N ALA A 263 -23.61 -11.51 -2.79
CA ALA A 263 -22.69 -10.49 -3.23
C ALA A 263 -22.79 -9.23 -2.40
N VAL A 264 -21.65 -8.56 -2.22
CA VAL A 264 -21.60 -7.21 -1.67
C VAL A 264 -22.22 -6.23 -2.67
N ASP A 265 -23.26 -5.49 -2.28
CA ASP A 265 -24.01 -4.59 -3.16
C ASP A 265 -23.18 -3.39 -3.65
N GLU A 266 -22.35 -2.85 -2.76
CA GLU A 266 -21.49 -1.70 -3.01
C GLU A 266 -20.11 -1.89 -2.39
N SER A 267 -19.09 -1.37 -3.06
CA SER A 267 -17.76 -1.43 -2.50
C SER A 267 -17.73 -0.60 -1.21
N VAL A 268 -17.30 -1.17 -0.07
CA VAL A 268 -17.19 -0.49 1.24
C VAL A 268 -15.75 -0.49 1.80
N TRP A 269 -15.37 0.54 2.56
CA TRP A 269 -14.10 0.55 3.30
C TRP A 269 -14.31 -0.08 4.68
N LEU A 270 -13.51 -1.09 5.01
CA LEU A 270 -13.54 -1.83 6.25
C LEU A 270 -12.32 -1.49 7.10
N LEU A 271 -12.53 -1.20 8.38
CA LEU A 271 -11.47 -1.07 9.38
C LEU A 271 -11.74 -2.04 10.52
N MET A 272 -11.01 -3.16 10.53
CA MET A 272 -11.23 -4.27 11.45
C MET A 272 -10.05 -4.46 12.39
N THR A 273 -10.29 -4.79 13.66
CA THR A 273 -9.23 -5.15 14.60
C THR A 273 -8.47 -6.40 14.13
N LYS A 274 -7.14 -6.42 14.33
CA LYS A 274 -6.26 -7.54 13.97
C LYS A 274 -6.37 -8.74 14.91
N ASP A 275 -7.01 -8.56 16.05
CA ASP A 275 -7.22 -9.57 17.08
C ASP A 275 -8.64 -9.39 17.68
N VAL A 276 -9.07 -10.38 18.46
CA VAL A 276 -10.29 -10.29 19.25
C VAL A 276 -10.14 -9.26 20.36
N LEU A 277 -11.23 -8.61 20.73
CA LEU A 277 -11.25 -7.62 21.81
C LEU A 277 -10.86 -8.26 23.15
N GLN A 278 -10.10 -7.53 23.96
CA GLN A 278 -9.70 -7.99 25.29
C GLN A 278 -10.94 -8.27 26.14
N GLY A 279 -10.95 -9.39 26.86
CA GLY A 279 -12.08 -9.81 27.70
C GLY A 279 -13.26 -10.41 26.94
N SER A 280 -13.23 -10.47 25.61
CA SER A 280 -14.31 -11.06 24.79
C SER A 280 -14.27 -12.59 24.70
N ARG A 281 -13.13 -13.21 25.04
CA ARG A 281 -12.97 -14.68 25.00
C ARG A 281 -13.82 -15.36 26.06
N SER A 282 -14.34 -16.56 25.76
CA SER A 282 -15.21 -17.33 26.66
C SER A 282 -16.46 -16.57 27.12
N LYS A 283 -16.95 -15.62 26.32
CA LYS A 283 -18.19 -14.87 26.56
C LYS A 283 -19.28 -15.31 25.61
N SER A 284 -20.53 -15.22 26.06
CA SER A 284 -21.67 -15.46 25.19
C SER A 284 -21.70 -14.44 24.05
N TYR A 285 -22.33 -14.79 22.93
CA TYR A 285 -22.38 -13.89 21.78
C TYR A 285 -23.06 -12.55 22.12
N SER A 286 -24.08 -12.58 22.99
CA SER A 286 -24.73 -11.37 23.51
C SER A 286 -23.76 -10.47 24.28
N GLN A 287 -22.94 -11.06 25.17
CA GLN A 287 -21.90 -10.32 25.90
C GLN A 287 -20.82 -9.77 24.97
N GLN A 288 -20.42 -10.54 23.95
CA GLN A 288 -19.45 -10.08 22.94
C GLN A 288 -19.97 -8.87 22.15
N LYS A 289 -21.25 -8.87 21.73
CA LYS A 289 -21.87 -7.69 21.12
C LYS A 289 -21.84 -6.47 22.05
N ASN A 290 -22.11 -6.66 23.33
CA ASN A 290 -22.06 -5.56 24.31
C ASN A 290 -20.64 -4.98 24.45
N ILE A 291 -19.60 -5.83 24.42
CA ILE A 291 -18.20 -5.36 24.46
C ILE A 291 -17.87 -4.52 23.22
N VAL A 292 -18.36 -4.92 22.04
CA VAL A 292 -18.18 -4.10 20.81
C VAL A 292 -18.93 -2.78 20.91
N ALA A 293 -20.15 -2.78 21.46
CA ALA A 293 -20.94 -1.57 21.68
C ALA A 293 -20.28 -0.62 22.70
N GLU A 294 -19.74 -1.15 23.80
CA GLU A 294 -19.00 -0.38 24.80
C GLU A 294 -17.73 0.25 24.21
N LEU A 295 -17.01 -0.48 23.36
CA LEU A 295 -15.88 0.07 22.61
C LEU A 295 -16.33 1.21 21.69
N ALA A 296 -17.47 1.04 21.00
CA ALA A 296 -18.02 2.06 20.13
C ALA A 296 -18.38 3.34 20.88
N GLU A 297 -19.05 3.20 22.03
CA GLU A 297 -19.40 4.30 22.92
C GLU A 297 -18.16 5.02 23.46
N THR A 298 -17.21 4.26 24.01
CA THR A 298 -15.99 4.81 24.63
C THR A 298 -15.12 5.58 23.64
N THR A 299 -15.05 5.10 22.39
CA THR A 299 -14.21 5.72 21.35
C THR A 299 -14.97 6.74 20.50
N GLY A 300 -16.30 6.78 20.57
CA GLY A 300 -17.14 7.53 19.64
C GLY A 300 -17.03 7.05 18.19
N VAL A 301 -16.54 5.81 17.98
CA VAL A 301 -16.39 5.19 16.66
C VAL A 301 -17.48 4.13 16.50
N PRO A 302 -18.27 4.13 15.41
CA PRO A 302 -19.38 3.19 15.25
C PRO A 302 -18.89 1.78 14.90
N TYR A 303 -18.30 1.07 15.86
CA TYR A 303 -17.90 -0.32 15.72
C TYR A 303 -19.10 -1.26 15.77
N GLN A 304 -18.99 -2.34 15.00
CA GLN A 304 -19.94 -3.45 14.96
C GLN A 304 -19.19 -4.78 14.90
N VAL A 305 -19.89 -5.88 15.21
CA VAL A 305 -19.39 -7.23 14.94
C VAL A 305 -19.26 -7.41 13.42
N PRO A 306 -18.18 -7.99 12.87
CA PRO A 306 -18.04 -8.20 11.43
C PRO A 306 -19.02 -9.25 10.90
N THR A 307 -19.41 -9.17 9.63
CA THR A 307 -19.99 -10.32 8.91
C THR A 307 -18.92 -11.35 8.59
N THR A 308 -19.33 -12.55 8.20
CA THR A 308 -18.41 -13.64 7.86
C THR A 308 -17.55 -13.29 6.65
N LEU A 309 -18.16 -12.69 5.61
CA LEU A 309 -17.43 -12.23 4.44
C LEU A 309 -16.46 -11.08 4.78
N GLU A 310 -16.87 -10.12 5.62
CA GLU A 310 -16.01 -9.02 6.04
C GLU A 310 -14.78 -9.51 6.81
N ALA A 311 -14.98 -10.40 7.79
CA ALA A 311 -13.89 -10.96 8.58
C ALA A 311 -12.92 -11.76 7.71
N ALA A 312 -13.43 -12.68 6.88
CA ALA A 312 -12.59 -13.47 5.97
C ALA A 312 -11.81 -12.59 4.99
N THR A 313 -12.45 -11.55 4.43
CA THR A 313 -11.83 -10.58 3.53
C THR A 313 -10.68 -9.86 4.22
N CYS A 314 -10.89 -9.34 5.42
CA CYS A 314 -9.87 -8.61 6.17
C CYS A 314 -8.68 -9.49 6.56
N ILE A 315 -8.94 -10.73 6.97
CA ILE A 315 -7.91 -11.69 7.37
C ILE A 315 -7.03 -12.10 6.18
N LEU A 316 -7.64 -12.44 5.04
CA LEU A 316 -6.92 -12.84 3.84
C LEU A 316 -6.18 -11.67 3.17
N ALA A 317 -6.75 -10.46 3.22
CA ALA A 317 -6.09 -9.24 2.76
C ALA A 317 -4.80 -8.96 3.55
N GLU A 318 -4.83 -9.08 4.88
CA GLU A 318 -3.62 -8.92 5.69
C GLU A 318 -2.58 -10.00 5.35
N TYR A 319 -3.00 -11.27 5.25
CA TYR A 319 -2.09 -12.36 4.94
C TYR A 319 -1.38 -12.19 3.59
N SER A 320 -2.09 -11.80 2.54
CA SER A 320 -1.43 -11.58 1.24
C SER A 320 -0.43 -10.43 1.22
N ARG A 321 -0.60 -9.44 2.11
CA ARG A 321 0.28 -8.27 2.19
C ARG A 321 1.51 -8.51 3.05
N SER A 322 1.37 -9.22 4.17
CA SER A 322 2.41 -9.33 5.20
C SER A 322 2.78 -10.76 5.58
N GLU A 323 2.13 -11.77 5.00
CA GLU A 323 2.19 -13.19 5.39
C GLU A 323 1.80 -13.45 6.85
N ASN A 324 1.22 -12.44 7.52
CA ASN A 324 0.76 -12.55 8.89
C ASN A 324 -0.61 -13.24 8.96
N ARG A 325 -0.71 -14.29 9.79
CA ARG A 325 -1.94 -15.05 9.99
C ARG A 325 -2.72 -14.46 11.17
N LEU A 326 -3.60 -13.51 10.88
CA LEU A 326 -4.54 -13.01 11.89
C LEU A 326 -5.48 -14.14 12.35
N PHE A 327 -5.86 -14.14 13.63
CA PHE A 327 -6.71 -15.18 14.22
C PHE A 327 -6.13 -16.59 13.98
N SER A 328 -4.86 -16.78 14.40
CA SER A 328 -4.05 -17.95 14.10
C SER A 328 -4.56 -19.24 14.78
N ASP A 329 -3.95 -20.38 14.43
CA ASP A 329 -4.08 -21.66 15.11
C ASP A 329 -3.11 -21.83 16.31
N SER A 330 -2.29 -20.81 16.59
CA SER A 330 -1.32 -20.80 17.70
C SER A 330 -1.18 -19.40 18.30
N PRO A 331 -1.88 -19.11 19.42
CA PRO A 331 -2.97 -19.92 19.99
C PRO A 331 -4.20 -19.90 19.08
N TRP A 332 -5.01 -20.96 19.14
CA TRP A 332 -6.30 -21.01 18.44
C TRP A 332 -7.14 -19.78 18.77
N THR A 333 -7.50 -19.05 17.73
CA THR A 333 -8.21 -17.78 17.84
C THR A 333 -9.24 -17.66 16.73
N TRP A 334 -10.45 -17.29 17.11
CA TRP A 334 -11.59 -17.11 16.23
C TRP A 334 -12.34 -15.85 16.58
N THR A 335 -12.79 -15.11 15.57
CA THR A 335 -13.78 -14.05 15.75
C THR A 335 -15.18 -14.55 15.42
N ARG A 336 -16.13 -14.31 16.32
CA ARG A 336 -17.55 -14.46 16.00
C ARG A 336 -17.98 -13.40 14.98
N CYS A 337 -18.88 -13.79 14.09
CA CYS A 337 -19.44 -12.94 13.04
C CYS A 337 -20.92 -12.67 13.30
N GLN A 338 -21.59 -11.82 12.51
CA GLN A 338 -23.00 -11.46 12.71
C GLN A 338 -23.98 -12.60 12.45
N GLU A 339 -23.70 -13.42 11.43
CA GLU A 339 -24.62 -14.41 10.89
C GLU A 339 -24.84 -15.58 11.85
N ASN A 340 -26.10 -16.01 11.93
CA ASN A 340 -26.49 -17.25 12.60
C ASN A 340 -27.11 -18.18 11.54
N VAL A 341 -26.45 -19.31 11.31
CA VAL A 341 -26.82 -20.29 10.30
C VAL A 341 -27.25 -21.56 11.02
N GLN A 342 -28.49 -22.00 10.79
CA GLN A 342 -29.09 -23.19 11.45
C GLN A 342 -29.02 -23.16 13.00
N GLY A 343 -29.11 -21.98 13.61
CA GLY A 343 -29.02 -21.82 15.06
C GLY A 343 -27.59 -21.61 15.58
N PHE A 344 -26.57 -21.76 14.73
CA PHE A 344 -25.17 -21.64 15.12
C PHE A 344 -24.57 -20.30 14.72
N GLN A 345 -23.79 -19.71 15.63
CA GLN A 345 -23.09 -18.46 15.35
C GLN A 345 -21.88 -18.74 14.46
N MET A 346 -21.77 -18.00 13.35
CA MET A 346 -20.63 -18.13 12.45
C MET A 346 -19.35 -17.58 13.08
N VAL A 347 -18.23 -18.22 12.76
CA VAL A 347 -16.89 -17.79 13.18
C VAL A 347 -15.90 -17.86 12.04
N VAL A 348 -14.89 -16.99 12.08
CA VAL A 348 -13.77 -16.99 11.15
C VAL A 348 -12.47 -16.92 11.94
N GLY A 349 -11.49 -17.75 11.56
CA GLY A 349 -10.22 -17.82 12.26
C GLY A 349 -9.54 -19.17 12.10
N GLY A 350 -8.82 -19.61 13.14
CA GLY A 350 -8.05 -20.85 13.12
C GLY A 350 -7.06 -20.90 11.95
N PHE A 351 -6.49 -19.74 11.61
CA PHE A 351 -5.69 -19.57 10.41
C PHE A 351 -4.33 -20.27 10.56
N ALA A 352 -4.19 -21.39 9.84
CA ALA A 352 -3.00 -22.22 9.81
C ALA A 352 -2.23 -22.04 8.49
N PRO A 353 -1.01 -22.61 8.34
CA PRO A 353 -0.28 -22.58 7.07
C PRO A 353 -1.07 -23.15 5.88
N VAL A 354 -1.99 -24.07 6.15
CA VAL A 354 -2.86 -24.68 5.12
C VAL A 354 -4.13 -23.86 4.84
N GLY A 355 -4.31 -22.67 5.42
CA GLY A 355 -5.41 -21.77 5.08
C GLY A 355 -6.32 -21.37 6.24
N LEU A 356 -7.26 -20.48 5.91
CA LEU A 356 -8.27 -19.94 6.82
C LEU A 356 -9.43 -20.91 7.01
N ARG A 357 -10.03 -20.95 8.21
CA ARG A 357 -11.28 -21.66 8.45
C ARG A 357 -12.47 -20.71 8.60
N VAL A 358 -13.59 -21.13 8.02
CA VAL A 358 -14.91 -20.51 8.17
C VAL A 358 -15.84 -21.59 8.70
N ASP A 359 -16.23 -21.48 9.96
CA ASP A 359 -16.87 -22.56 10.72
C ASP A 359 -18.01 -22.02 11.59
N TYR A 360 -18.65 -22.90 12.33
CA TYR A 360 -19.65 -22.57 13.34
C TYR A 360 -19.23 -23.10 14.71
N TYR A 361 -19.75 -22.51 15.79
CA TYR A 361 -19.52 -23.02 17.14
C TYR A 361 -20.82 -23.03 17.97
N TYR A 362 -20.95 -24.05 18.83
CA TYR A 362 -22.13 -24.27 19.68
C TYR A 362 -21.95 -23.79 21.14
N PHE A 363 -20.74 -23.43 21.55
CA PHE A 363 -20.40 -23.16 22.95
C PHE A 363 -19.45 -21.98 23.10
N ASP A 364 -19.35 -21.46 24.32
CA ASP A 364 -18.40 -20.44 24.69
C ASP A 364 -17.06 -21.10 25.04
N ASP A 365 -16.05 -20.92 24.17
CA ASP A 365 -14.72 -21.51 24.29
C ASP A 365 -13.65 -20.43 24.46
N GLY A 366 -12.52 -20.77 25.09
CA GLY A 366 -11.38 -19.86 25.26
C GLY A 366 -10.73 -19.39 23.95
N CYS A 367 -10.93 -20.11 22.85
CA CYS A 367 -10.47 -19.69 21.52
C CYS A 367 -11.41 -18.69 20.83
N LEU A 368 -12.65 -18.51 21.31
CA LEU A 368 -13.69 -17.70 20.67
C LEU A 368 -13.80 -16.32 21.30
N GLY A 369 -13.44 -15.29 20.54
CA GLY A 369 -13.68 -13.89 20.89
C GLY A 369 -14.47 -13.16 19.81
N VAL A 370 -14.43 -11.83 19.83
CA VAL A 370 -15.05 -11.00 18.78
C VAL A 370 -14.09 -9.89 18.36
N ALA A 371 -13.92 -9.70 17.06
CA ALA A 371 -13.27 -8.53 16.48
C ALA A 371 -14.26 -7.38 16.38
N ALA A 372 -13.76 -6.14 16.38
CA ALA A 372 -14.55 -4.97 16.07
C ALA A 372 -14.28 -4.52 14.63
N LEU A 373 -15.34 -4.14 13.93
CA LEU A 373 -15.27 -3.65 12.56
C LEU A 373 -16.01 -2.32 12.44
N ARG A 374 -15.43 -1.38 11.71
CA ARG A 374 -16.08 -0.14 11.28
C ARG A 374 -16.18 -0.12 9.76
N LYS A 375 -17.32 0.35 9.25
CA LYS A 375 -17.54 0.63 7.83
C LYS A 375 -17.47 2.14 7.58
N PHE A 376 -17.00 2.54 6.39
CA PHE A 376 -17.04 3.93 5.91
C PHE A 376 -17.75 4.06 4.58
#